data_AF-A0A0W0SFU5-F1
#
_entry.id   AF-A0A0W0SFU5-F1
#
_cell.length_a   1.000
_cell.length_b   1.000
_cell.length_c   1.000
_cell.angle_alpha   90.00
_cell.angle_beta   90.00
_cell.angle_gamma   90.00
#
_symmetry.space_group_name_H-M   'P 1'
#
loop_
_entity.id
_entity.type
_entity.pdbx_description
1 polymer ?
#
loop_
_entity_poly.entity_id
_entity_poly.type
_entity_poly.pdbx_seq_one_letter_code
_entity_poly.pdbx_strand_id
1 'polypeptide(L)'
;MTIRYLSFDFDECLFNRAYVQLPHNNFSKDKTNAVLVKNRKFLDKIKSENAKFSAAYGFIGSTRQDYFIDMINGGIYTPGQFRGSCCPAMATICEDLGITFDPLLLADIDGELAIGTSYQRIMDEINNGTWSDNNKNIHQHASCASMDEYKRTILFAQMQKAADDHPEEEIIFDFFDDRLDILGTLKQYFSEHNHMIPSRVTESSCPDSVP
;
A
#
# COMPACT_ATOMS: atom_id res chain seq x y z
N MET A 1 -19.92 7.29 13.36
CA MET A 1 -20.02 5.86 12.97
C MET A 1 -18.61 5.29 13.07
N THR A 2 -18.38 4.03 12.69
CA THR A 2 -17.02 3.47 12.68
C THR A 2 -16.66 3.13 11.24
N ILE A 3 -15.51 3.62 10.80
CA ILE A 3 -14.92 3.33 9.48
C ILE A 3 -13.60 2.58 9.65
N ARG A 4 -13.18 1.88 8.59
CA ARG A 4 -11.94 1.10 8.59
C ARG A 4 -10.96 1.61 7.56
N TYR A 5 -9.70 1.75 7.93
CA TYR A 5 -8.60 1.92 7.01
C TYR A 5 -7.72 0.68 7.02
N LEU A 6 -7.34 0.22 5.82
CA LEU A 6 -6.51 -0.95 5.61
C LEU A 6 -5.23 -0.50 4.88
N SER A 7 -4.07 -0.64 5.51
CA SER A 7 -2.78 -0.31 4.92
C SER A 7 -1.98 -1.60 4.70
N PHE A 8 -1.64 -1.89 3.45
CA PHE A 8 -1.00 -3.16 3.09
C PHE A 8 0.45 -2.98 2.63
N ASP A 9 1.36 -3.76 3.21
CA ASP A 9 2.64 -4.01 2.56
C ASP A 9 2.50 -4.95 1.36
N PHE A 10 3.49 -4.92 0.47
CA PHE A 10 3.49 -5.67 -0.77
C PHE A 10 4.64 -6.68 -0.83
N ASP A 11 5.88 -6.26 -0.69
CA ASP A 11 7.03 -7.16 -0.85
C ASP A 11 7.03 -8.27 0.19
N GLU A 12 7.08 -9.54 -0.25
CA GLU A 12 6.95 -10.75 0.61
C GLU A 12 5.61 -10.88 1.38
N CYS A 13 4.82 -9.81 1.46
CA CYS A 13 3.45 -9.78 1.94
C CYS A 13 2.46 -10.09 0.79
N LEU A 14 1.73 -9.12 0.23
CA LEU A 14 0.78 -9.37 -0.87
C LEU A 14 1.44 -9.91 -2.15
N PHE A 15 2.70 -9.56 -2.39
CA PHE A 15 3.58 -10.14 -3.40
C PHE A 15 4.42 -11.27 -2.79
N ASN A 16 3.77 -12.18 -2.05
CA ASN A 16 4.38 -13.37 -1.47
C ASN A 16 5.03 -14.27 -2.52
N ARG A 17 5.77 -15.27 -2.03
CA ARG A 17 6.46 -16.26 -2.86
C ARG A 17 5.53 -16.95 -3.87
N ALA A 18 4.29 -17.26 -3.51
CA ALA A 18 3.36 -17.93 -4.41
C ALA A 18 2.88 -17.01 -5.55
N TYR A 19 2.83 -15.70 -5.32
CA TYR A 19 2.64 -14.68 -6.36
C TYR A 19 3.86 -14.59 -7.28
N VAL A 20 5.06 -14.42 -6.73
CA VAL A 20 6.29 -14.24 -7.52
C VAL A 20 6.59 -15.43 -8.43
N GLN A 21 6.28 -16.66 -7.98
CA GLN A 21 6.54 -17.90 -8.72
C GLN A 21 5.59 -18.16 -9.90
N LEU A 22 4.56 -17.33 -10.11
CA LEU A 22 3.67 -17.49 -11.26
C LEU A 22 4.42 -17.25 -12.58
N PRO A 23 4.11 -18.01 -13.64
CA PRO A 23 4.70 -17.78 -14.95
C PRO A 23 4.22 -16.44 -15.50
N HIS A 24 5.12 -15.44 -15.53
CA HIS A 24 4.88 -14.12 -16.09
C HIS A 24 4.97 -14.14 -17.62
N ASN A 25 4.01 -14.78 -18.30
CA ASN A 25 4.02 -14.87 -19.76
C ASN A 25 3.32 -13.68 -20.45
N ASN A 26 2.63 -12.80 -19.69
CA ASN A 26 2.02 -11.60 -20.25
C ASN A 26 1.94 -10.42 -19.26
N PHE A 27 2.75 -9.40 -19.49
CA PHE A 27 2.77 -8.12 -18.77
C PHE A 27 1.48 -7.28 -18.91
N SER A 28 0.42 -7.76 -19.54
CA SER A 28 -0.86 -7.04 -19.72
C SER A 28 -2.11 -7.78 -19.21
N LYS A 29 -2.02 -9.07 -18.81
CA LYS A 29 -3.20 -9.86 -18.40
C LYS A 29 -3.18 -10.38 -16.97
N ASP A 30 -2.00 -10.56 -16.37
CA ASP A 30 -1.85 -11.17 -15.03
C ASP A 30 -1.40 -10.19 -13.94
N LYS A 31 -1.14 -8.92 -14.27
CA LYS A 31 -0.44 -7.95 -13.40
C LYS A 31 -1.12 -7.71 -12.04
N THR A 32 -2.43 -7.93 -11.91
CA THR A 32 -3.16 -7.66 -10.67
C THR A 32 -4.12 -8.76 -10.25
N ASN A 33 -4.76 -9.47 -11.18
CA ASN A 33 -5.59 -10.63 -10.81
C ASN A 33 -4.77 -11.73 -10.09
N ALA A 34 -3.47 -11.84 -10.39
CA ALA A 34 -2.59 -12.75 -9.66
C ALA A 34 -2.51 -12.42 -8.16
N VAL A 35 -2.52 -11.12 -7.77
CA VAL A 35 -2.52 -10.73 -6.36
C VAL A 35 -3.82 -11.17 -5.69
N LEU A 36 -4.93 -11.11 -6.40
CA LEU A 36 -6.21 -11.61 -5.90
C LEU A 36 -6.22 -13.14 -5.74
N VAL A 37 -5.73 -13.88 -6.74
CA VAL A 37 -5.73 -15.35 -6.73
C VAL A 37 -4.87 -15.89 -5.59
N LYS A 38 -3.68 -15.31 -5.38
CA LYS A 38 -2.72 -15.80 -4.37
C LYS A 38 -3.05 -15.36 -2.96
N ASN A 39 -3.83 -14.29 -2.81
CA ASN A 39 -4.26 -13.79 -1.51
C ASN A 39 -5.74 -14.03 -1.22
N ARG A 40 -6.44 -14.84 -2.04
CA ARG A 40 -7.90 -14.98 -2.00
C ARG A 40 -8.46 -15.26 -0.59
N LYS A 41 -7.87 -16.23 0.12
CA LYS A 41 -8.31 -16.58 1.49
C LYS A 41 -8.20 -15.38 2.45
N PHE A 42 -7.11 -14.63 2.34
CA PHE A 42 -6.88 -13.43 3.16
C PHE A 42 -7.86 -12.31 2.79
N LEU A 43 -8.00 -12.02 1.49
CA LEU A 43 -8.91 -10.97 1.00
C LEU A 43 -10.37 -11.27 1.31
N ASP A 44 -10.82 -12.53 1.20
CA ASP A 44 -12.19 -12.93 1.55
C ASP A 44 -12.47 -12.73 3.05
N LYS A 45 -11.47 -12.96 3.91
CA LYS A 45 -11.55 -12.64 5.35
C LYS A 45 -11.73 -11.14 5.57
N ILE A 46 -10.87 -10.31 4.97
CA ILE A 46 -10.95 -8.85 5.07
C ILE A 46 -12.31 -8.35 4.57
N LYS A 47 -12.78 -8.86 3.43
CA LYS A 47 -14.09 -8.51 2.86
C LYS A 47 -15.25 -8.84 3.80
N SER A 48 -15.20 -10.00 4.47
CA SER A 48 -16.20 -10.36 5.47
C SER A 48 -16.14 -9.48 6.72
N GLU A 49 -14.95 -9.05 7.14
CA GLU A 49 -14.78 -8.16 8.29
C GLU A 49 -15.25 -6.73 7.98
N ASN A 50 -15.03 -6.25 6.76
CA ASN A 50 -15.44 -4.91 6.31
C ASN A 50 -16.96 -4.70 6.42
N ALA A 51 -17.76 -5.76 6.36
CA ALA A 51 -19.22 -5.69 6.54
C ALA A 51 -19.67 -5.16 7.92
N LYS A 52 -18.77 -5.07 8.90
CA LYS A 52 -19.04 -4.51 10.25
C LYS A 52 -18.87 -2.99 10.30
N PHE A 53 -18.31 -2.38 9.26
CA PHE A 53 -17.98 -0.97 9.21
C PHE A 53 -18.91 -0.23 8.25
N SER A 54 -19.11 1.06 8.51
CA SER A 54 -19.96 1.91 7.66
C SER A 54 -19.31 2.25 6.32
N ALA A 55 -17.97 2.33 6.31
CA ALA A 55 -17.15 2.48 5.12
C ALA A 55 -15.77 1.87 5.38
N ALA A 56 -15.07 1.52 4.31
CA ALA A 56 -13.69 1.05 4.38
C ALA A 56 -12.85 1.67 3.26
N TYR A 57 -11.56 1.88 3.57
CA TYR A 57 -10.59 2.56 2.73
C TYR A 57 -9.29 1.76 2.68
N GLY A 58 -8.56 1.85 1.57
CA GLY A 58 -7.31 1.13 1.36
C GLY A 58 -6.16 2.06 1.03
N PHE A 59 -5.00 1.83 1.64
CA PHE A 59 -3.74 2.53 1.40
C PHE A 59 -2.63 1.56 0.96
N ILE A 60 -1.61 2.11 0.28
CA ILE A 60 -0.32 1.42 0.07
C ILE A 60 0.55 1.63 1.32
N GLY A 61 0.69 0.59 2.14
CA GLY A 61 1.52 0.56 3.34
C GLY A 61 2.96 0.09 3.11
N SER A 62 3.37 -0.06 1.84
CA SER A 62 4.72 -0.51 1.49
C SER A 62 5.74 0.64 1.48
N THR A 63 7.03 0.34 1.54
CA THR A 63 8.10 1.34 1.36
C THR A 63 8.21 1.85 -0.08
N ARG A 64 7.49 1.24 -1.03
CA ARG A 64 7.32 1.67 -2.43
C ARG A 64 6.49 2.95 -2.56
N GLN A 65 7.00 4.06 -2.02
CA GLN A 65 6.29 5.34 -1.91
C GLN A 65 6.68 6.37 -2.97
N ASP A 66 7.54 6.00 -3.93
CA ASP A 66 7.85 6.80 -5.10
C ASP A 66 8.07 5.90 -6.33
N TYR A 67 8.16 6.52 -7.51
CA TYR A 67 8.36 5.81 -8.77
C TYR A 67 9.64 4.95 -8.78
N PHE A 68 10.74 5.49 -8.26
CA PHE A 68 12.04 4.85 -8.35
C PHE A 68 12.12 3.61 -7.46
N ILE A 69 11.62 3.71 -6.23
CA ILE A 69 11.58 2.61 -5.27
C ILE A 69 10.54 1.56 -5.71
N ASP A 70 9.39 1.95 -6.24
CA ASP A 70 8.43 1.01 -6.82
C ASP A 70 9.01 0.24 -8.01
N MET A 71 9.72 0.94 -8.91
CA MET A 71 10.40 0.32 -10.05
C MET A 71 11.50 -0.66 -9.61
N ILE A 72 12.39 -0.26 -8.71
CA ILE A 72 13.50 -1.12 -8.26
C ILE A 72 12.96 -2.38 -7.58
N ASN A 73 12.01 -2.23 -6.66
CA ASN A 73 11.41 -3.37 -5.97
C ASN A 73 10.46 -4.16 -6.88
N GLY A 74 10.06 -3.61 -8.03
CA GLY A 74 9.31 -4.33 -9.05
C GLY A 74 10.04 -5.54 -9.65
N GLY A 75 11.33 -5.72 -9.37
CA GLY A 75 12.09 -6.91 -9.73
C GLY A 75 12.44 -7.00 -11.22
N ILE A 76 12.37 -5.88 -11.94
CA ILE A 76 12.65 -5.81 -13.39
C ILE A 76 14.07 -6.23 -13.73
N TYR A 77 15.02 -5.95 -12.83
CA TYR A 77 16.44 -6.24 -13.03
C TYR A 77 16.88 -7.61 -12.46
N THR A 78 15.97 -8.37 -11.85
CA THR A 78 16.29 -9.66 -11.21
C THR A 78 15.50 -10.80 -11.86
N PRO A 79 16.15 -11.63 -12.69
CA PRO A 79 15.50 -12.76 -13.35
C PRO A 79 14.75 -13.67 -12.35
N GLY A 80 13.48 -13.96 -12.64
CA GLY A 80 12.65 -14.81 -11.80
C GLY A 80 12.13 -14.17 -10.51
N GLN A 81 12.34 -12.87 -10.31
CA GLN A 81 11.82 -12.12 -9.15
C GLN A 81 10.92 -10.94 -9.55
N PHE A 82 10.42 -10.93 -10.79
CA PHE A 82 9.51 -9.89 -11.24
C PHE A 82 8.23 -9.88 -10.40
N ARG A 83 7.91 -8.72 -9.83
CA ARG A 83 6.74 -8.45 -9.00
C ARG A 83 5.80 -7.43 -9.64
N GLY A 84 6.34 -6.54 -10.48
CA GLY A 84 5.58 -5.40 -10.98
C GLY A 84 5.38 -4.30 -9.93
N SER A 85 4.56 -3.31 -10.27
CA SER A 85 4.25 -2.17 -9.41
C SER A 85 3.16 -2.52 -8.39
N CYS A 86 3.26 -2.00 -7.17
CA CYS A 86 2.20 -2.12 -6.17
C CYS A 86 0.99 -1.21 -6.47
N CYS A 87 1.17 -0.14 -7.25
CA CYS A 87 0.11 0.83 -7.58
C CYS A 87 -1.11 0.18 -8.24
N PRO A 88 -0.99 -0.52 -9.39
CA PRO A 88 -2.15 -1.16 -10.01
C PRO A 88 -2.70 -2.32 -9.16
N ALA A 89 -1.83 -3.02 -8.42
CA ALA A 89 -2.24 -4.12 -7.55
C ALA A 89 -3.15 -3.63 -6.42
N MET A 90 -2.82 -2.50 -5.79
CA MET A 90 -3.65 -1.91 -4.76
C MET A 90 -5.02 -1.49 -5.30
N ALA A 91 -5.07 -0.86 -6.47
CA ALA A 91 -6.34 -0.49 -7.10
C ALA A 91 -7.23 -1.72 -7.35
N THR A 92 -6.66 -2.82 -7.85
CA THR A 92 -7.37 -4.08 -8.04
C THR A 92 -7.83 -4.72 -6.73
N ILE A 93 -7.03 -4.65 -5.67
CA ILE A 93 -7.43 -5.13 -4.34
C ILE A 93 -8.61 -4.32 -3.81
N CYS A 94 -8.55 -3.00 -3.89
CA CYS A 94 -9.64 -2.14 -3.43
C CYS A 94 -10.93 -2.41 -4.19
N GLU A 95 -10.85 -2.60 -5.51
CA GLU A 95 -12.00 -2.97 -6.35
C GLU A 95 -12.59 -4.33 -5.94
N ASP A 96 -11.76 -5.36 -5.74
CA ASP A 96 -12.23 -6.70 -5.32
C ASP A 96 -12.88 -6.69 -3.92
N LEU A 97 -12.33 -5.90 -3.00
CA LEU A 97 -12.86 -5.73 -1.65
C LEU A 97 -14.10 -4.83 -1.59
N GLY A 98 -14.36 -4.02 -2.62
CA GLY A 98 -15.44 -3.04 -2.63
C GLY A 98 -15.19 -1.87 -1.67
N ILE A 99 -13.93 -1.44 -1.53
CA ILE A 99 -13.51 -0.35 -0.64
C ILE A 99 -12.94 0.82 -1.44
N THR A 100 -12.89 2.01 -0.84
CA THR A 100 -12.33 3.20 -1.49
C THR A 100 -10.81 3.14 -1.47
N PHE A 101 -10.17 3.22 -2.63
CA PHE A 101 -8.72 3.35 -2.69
C PHE A 101 -8.31 4.80 -2.41
N ASP A 102 -7.37 4.98 -1.48
CA ASP A 102 -6.74 6.26 -1.22
C ASP A 102 -5.29 6.27 -1.75
N PRO A 103 -4.97 7.14 -2.72
CA PRO A 103 -3.72 7.10 -3.46
C PRO A 103 -2.57 7.86 -2.80
N LEU A 104 -2.70 8.26 -1.52
CA LEU A 104 -1.61 8.95 -0.81
C LEU A 104 -0.31 8.15 -0.89
N LEU A 105 0.73 8.81 -1.41
CA LEU A 105 2.12 8.36 -1.28
C LEU A 105 2.95 9.43 -0.56
N LEU A 106 3.96 9.03 0.23
CA LEU A 106 4.84 10.00 0.90
C LEU A 106 5.58 10.92 -0.09
N ALA A 107 5.83 10.49 -1.32
CA ALA A 107 6.38 11.37 -2.37
C ALA A 107 5.49 12.58 -2.68
N ASP A 108 4.17 12.50 -2.44
CA ASP A 108 3.30 13.67 -2.58
C ASP A 108 3.60 14.70 -1.50
N ILE A 109 3.82 14.26 -0.27
CA ILE A 109 4.13 15.14 0.87
C ILE A 109 5.53 15.74 0.68
N ASP A 110 6.54 14.90 0.44
CA ASP A 110 7.93 15.36 0.27
C ASP A 110 8.11 16.26 -0.96
N GLY A 111 7.32 16.03 -2.01
CA GLY A 111 7.34 16.80 -3.25
C GLY A 111 6.42 18.02 -3.26
N GLU A 112 5.73 18.32 -2.16
CA GLU A 112 4.72 19.38 -2.06
C GLU A 112 3.65 19.30 -3.17
N LEU A 113 3.22 18.07 -3.49
CA LEU A 113 2.22 17.77 -4.52
C LEU A 113 0.84 17.57 -3.88
N ALA A 114 -0.21 17.73 -4.70
CA ALA A 114 -1.55 17.29 -4.30
C ALA A 114 -1.55 15.77 -4.07
N ILE A 115 -2.24 15.32 -3.02
CA ILE A 115 -2.39 13.90 -2.68
C ILE A 115 -2.87 13.10 -3.89
N GLY A 116 -2.17 12.00 -4.20
CA GLY A 116 -2.46 11.11 -5.33
C GLY A 116 -1.72 11.46 -6.61
N THR A 117 -0.99 12.58 -6.67
CA THR A 117 -0.25 12.98 -7.88
C THR A 117 0.83 11.96 -8.26
N SER A 118 1.61 11.48 -7.28
CA SER A 118 2.70 10.53 -7.51
C SER A 118 2.17 9.18 -7.96
N TYR A 119 1.10 8.70 -7.33
CA TYR A 119 0.39 7.49 -7.77
C TYR A 119 -0.10 7.63 -9.21
N GLN A 120 -0.79 8.73 -9.54
CA GLN A 120 -1.33 8.95 -10.89
C GLN A 120 -0.21 8.96 -11.93
N ARG A 121 0.90 9.64 -11.65
CA ARG A 121 2.06 9.63 -12.55
C ARG A 121 2.61 8.22 -12.76
N ILE A 122 2.75 7.41 -11.71
CA ILE A 122 3.20 6.01 -11.85
C ILE A 122 2.23 5.21 -12.72
N MET A 123 0.92 5.36 -12.51
CA MET A 123 -0.10 4.70 -13.33
C MET A 123 -0.04 5.15 -14.79
N ASP A 124 0.21 6.43 -15.06
CA ASP A 124 0.38 6.95 -16.42
C ASP A 124 1.62 6.35 -17.09
N GLU A 125 2.75 6.23 -16.38
CA GLU A 125 3.94 5.54 -16.92
C GLU A 125 3.65 4.06 -17.24
N ILE A 126 2.88 3.37 -16.39
CA ILE A 126 2.50 1.97 -16.62
C ILE A 126 1.60 1.86 -17.87
N ASN A 127 0.61 2.73 -18.00
CA ASN A 127 -0.34 2.73 -19.11
C ASN A 127 0.32 3.10 -20.44
N ASN A 128 1.36 3.92 -20.42
CA ASN A 128 2.14 4.32 -21.60
C ASN A 128 3.30 3.36 -21.91
N GLY A 129 3.53 2.33 -21.08
CA GLY A 129 4.61 1.36 -21.29
C GLY A 129 6.01 1.93 -21.06
N THR A 130 6.11 2.99 -20.28
CA THR A 130 7.33 3.74 -19.96
C THR A 130 7.82 3.49 -18.53
N TRP A 131 6.96 2.93 -17.66
CA TRP A 131 7.37 2.40 -16.36
C TRP A 131 8.47 1.35 -16.54
N SER A 132 9.59 1.49 -15.84
CA SER A 132 10.86 0.72 -15.96
C SER A 132 11.95 1.28 -16.88
N ASP A 133 11.69 2.36 -17.60
CA ASP A 133 12.69 3.02 -18.44
C ASP A 133 12.70 4.53 -18.17
N ASN A 134 13.56 4.96 -17.25
CA ASN A 134 13.69 6.37 -16.85
C ASN A 134 13.91 7.34 -18.03
N ASN A 135 14.49 6.88 -19.14
CA ASN A 135 14.73 7.72 -20.31
C ASN A 135 13.46 7.96 -21.13
N LYS A 136 12.39 7.21 -20.85
CA LYS A 136 11.09 7.31 -21.52
C LYS A 136 9.99 7.86 -20.62
N ASN A 137 10.29 8.19 -19.37
CA ASN A 137 9.29 8.74 -18.46
C ASN A 137 8.63 9.99 -19.06
N ILE A 138 7.31 10.04 -19.02
CA ILE A 138 6.49 11.17 -19.49
C ILE A 138 6.24 12.19 -18.38
N HIS A 139 6.50 11.82 -17.13
CA HIS A 139 6.38 12.68 -15.95
C HIS A 139 7.70 12.86 -15.22
N GLN A 140 7.85 14.01 -14.57
CA GLN A 140 8.81 14.18 -13.50
C GLN A 140 8.24 13.57 -12.22
N HIS A 141 9.01 12.73 -11.53
CA HIS A 141 8.59 12.10 -10.28
C HIS A 141 9.28 12.76 -9.08
N ALA A 142 8.51 13.02 -8.03
CA ALA A 142 9.08 13.35 -6.72
C ALA A 142 9.73 12.10 -6.12
N SER A 143 10.77 12.30 -5.31
CA SER A 143 11.41 11.25 -4.54
C SER A 143 10.91 11.29 -3.10
N CYS A 144 10.80 10.12 -2.47
CA CYS A 144 10.47 10.03 -1.06
C CYS A 144 11.75 10.02 -0.22
N ALA A 145 12.05 11.13 0.45
CA ALA A 145 13.17 11.28 1.35
C ALA A 145 12.81 10.92 2.81
N SER A 146 11.52 10.99 3.16
CA SER A 146 11.04 10.76 4.53
C SER A 146 10.74 9.28 4.85
N MET A 147 11.06 8.37 3.93
CA MET A 147 10.86 6.93 4.11
C MET A 147 11.74 6.36 5.23
N ASP A 148 11.13 5.58 6.12
CA ASP A 148 11.84 4.78 7.10
C ASP A 148 11.50 3.30 6.92
N GLU A 149 12.48 2.42 7.15
CA GLU A 149 12.34 0.98 6.91
C GLU A 149 11.24 0.31 7.76
N TYR A 150 10.91 0.92 8.90
CA TYR A 150 9.87 0.46 9.82
C TYR A 150 8.50 1.06 9.51
N LYS A 151 8.38 1.86 8.45
CA LYS A 151 7.11 2.41 7.93
C LYS A 151 6.40 3.37 8.89
N ARG A 152 7.07 3.89 9.93
CA ARG A 152 6.48 4.85 10.89
C ARG A 152 5.97 6.10 10.21
N THR A 153 6.75 6.69 9.30
CA THR A 153 6.38 7.95 8.63
C THR A 153 5.14 7.76 7.76
N ILE A 154 5.05 6.68 6.97
CA ILE A 154 3.90 6.44 6.09
C ILE A 154 2.64 6.14 6.91
N LEU A 155 2.73 5.32 7.95
CA LEU A 155 1.56 5.03 8.80
C LEU A 155 1.10 6.26 9.57
N PHE A 156 2.03 7.09 10.07
CA PHE A 156 1.69 8.37 10.68
C PHE A 156 0.92 9.25 9.68
N ALA A 157 1.45 9.47 8.48
CA ALA A 157 0.80 10.30 7.46
C ALA A 157 -0.59 9.78 7.07
N GLN A 158 -0.74 8.46 6.91
CA GLN A 158 -2.03 7.82 6.59
C GLN A 158 -3.05 7.97 7.71
N MET A 159 -2.65 7.82 8.97
CA MET A 159 -3.54 8.04 10.12
C MET A 159 -3.98 9.50 10.25
N GLN A 160 -3.06 10.46 10.06
CA GLN A 160 -3.41 11.89 10.06
C GLN A 160 -4.43 12.20 8.95
N LYS A 161 -4.16 11.73 7.73
CA LYS A 161 -5.07 11.90 6.60
C LYS A 161 -6.45 11.30 6.86
N ALA A 162 -6.51 10.07 7.37
CA ALA A 162 -7.77 9.42 7.70
C ALA A 162 -8.60 10.23 8.71
N ALA A 163 -7.95 10.81 9.73
CA ALA A 163 -8.61 11.66 10.71
C ALA A 163 -9.08 13.00 10.11
N ASP A 164 -8.28 13.61 9.22
CA ASP A 164 -8.61 14.87 8.56
C ASP A 164 -9.77 14.73 7.56
N ASP A 165 -9.80 13.63 6.80
CA ASP A 165 -10.88 13.35 5.84
C ASP A 165 -12.20 12.97 6.54
N HIS A 166 -12.10 12.44 7.77
CA HIS A 166 -13.25 11.95 8.55
C HIS A 166 -13.24 12.46 9.99
N PRO A 167 -13.35 13.78 10.21
CA PRO A 167 -13.16 14.40 11.52
C PRO A 167 -14.20 13.98 12.56
N GLU A 168 -15.34 13.40 12.12
CA GLU A 168 -16.44 12.98 13.00
C GLU A 168 -16.59 11.46 13.17
N GLU A 169 -15.73 10.66 12.54
CA GLU A 169 -15.81 9.21 12.60
C GLU A 169 -14.85 8.61 13.63
N GLU A 170 -15.20 7.45 14.18
CA GLU A 170 -14.20 6.58 14.83
C GLU A 170 -13.51 5.73 13.76
N ILE A 171 -12.19 5.65 13.84
CA ILE A 171 -11.37 5.05 12.80
C ILE A 171 -10.63 3.85 13.37
N ILE A 172 -10.86 2.68 12.79
CA ILE A 172 -9.99 1.51 12.99
C ILE A 172 -8.98 1.48 11.86
N PHE A 173 -7.70 1.56 12.21
CA PHE A 173 -6.59 1.57 11.24
C PHE A 173 -5.80 0.27 11.37
N ASP A 174 -5.92 -0.60 10.38
CA ASP A 174 -5.21 -1.88 10.35
C ASP A 174 -4.02 -1.82 9.40
N PHE A 175 -2.86 -2.23 9.89
CA PHE A 175 -1.65 -2.39 9.08
C PHE A 175 -1.24 -3.86 8.95
N PHE A 176 -0.96 -4.30 7.72
CA PHE A 176 -0.61 -5.68 7.38
C PHE A 176 0.79 -5.76 6.76
N ASP A 177 1.63 -6.60 7.36
CA ASP A 177 3.04 -6.78 7.00
C ASP A 177 3.45 -8.23 7.31
N ASP A 178 4.36 -8.81 6.53
CA ASP A 178 4.89 -10.15 6.79
C ASP A 178 5.96 -10.14 7.90
N ARG A 179 6.58 -8.99 8.17
CA ARG A 179 7.71 -8.84 9.10
C ARG A 179 7.27 -8.56 10.52
N LEU A 180 7.38 -9.58 11.38
CA LEU A 180 7.10 -9.46 12.82
C LEU A 180 7.97 -8.42 13.55
N ASP A 181 9.20 -8.18 13.08
CA ASP A 181 10.07 -7.17 13.66
C ASP A 181 9.59 -5.74 13.34
N ILE A 182 9.02 -5.52 12.14
CA ILE A 182 8.36 -4.26 11.78
C ILE A 182 7.10 -4.07 12.64
N LEU A 183 6.21 -5.06 12.67
CA LEU A 183 4.97 -5.00 13.45
C LEU A 183 5.24 -4.78 14.95
N GLY A 184 6.24 -5.46 15.51
CA GLY A 184 6.67 -5.27 16.90
C GLY A 184 7.21 -3.88 17.18
N THR A 185 8.04 -3.36 16.26
CA THR A 185 8.62 -2.00 16.37
C THR A 185 7.56 -0.93 16.29
N LEU A 186 6.61 -1.05 15.35
CA LEU A 186 5.49 -0.11 15.19
C LEU A 186 4.60 -0.09 16.43
N LYS A 187 4.22 -1.27 16.92
CA LYS A 187 3.42 -1.39 18.14
C LYS A 187 4.10 -0.74 19.34
N GLN A 188 5.40 -0.97 19.52
CA GLN A 188 6.17 -0.33 20.59
C GLN A 188 6.18 1.19 20.41
N TYR A 189 6.55 1.67 19.22
CA TYR A 189 6.67 3.09 18.90
C TYR A 189 5.37 3.85 19.17
N PHE A 190 4.24 3.36 18.67
CA PHE A 190 2.95 4.03 18.86
C PHE A 190 2.37 3.87 20.27
N SER A 191 2.78 2.84 21.02
CA SER A 191 2.45 2.74 22.45
C SER A 191 3.21 3.77 23.28
N GLU A 192 4.49 3.98 22.98
CA GLU A 192 5.35 4.97 23.65
C GLU A 192 5.01 6.41 23.24
N HIS A 193 4.56 6.60 21.99
CA HIS A 193 4.22 7.89 21.41
C HIS A 193 2.74 7.98 21.00
N ASN A 194 1.83 7.60 21.91
CA ASN A 194 0.38 7.57 21.64
C ASN A 194 -0.21 8.89 21.11
N HIS A 195 0.38 10.03 21.48
CA HIS A 195 0.00 11.36 21.00
C HIS A 195 0.22 11.56 19.50
N MET A 196 0.99 10.70 18.84
CA MET A 196 1.17 10.68 17.39
C MET A 196 0.01 10.02 16.66
N ILE A 197 -0.82 9.23 17.37
CA ILE A 197 -2.07 8.69 16.83
C ILE A 197 -3.17 9.74 17.08
N PRO A 198 -3.91 10.18 16.05
CA PRO A 198 -5.08 11.04 16.25
C PRO A 198 -6.07 10.41 17.23
N SER A 199 -6.67 11.20 18.11
CA SER A 199 -7.47 10.69 19.24
C SER A 199 -8.66 9.79 18.87
N ARG A 200 -9.13 9.85 17.62
CA ARG A 200 -10.24 9.05 17.09
C ARG A 200 -9.77 7.82 16.29
N VAL A 201 -8.46 7.63 16.15
CA VAL A 201 -7.86 6.50 15.45
C VAL A 201 -7.41 5.47 16.47
N THR A 202 -7.80 4.22 16.26
CA THR A 202 -7.24 3.05 16.95
C THR A 202 -6.43 2.25 15.95
N GLU A 203 -5.13 2.12 16.17
CA GLU A 203 -4.22 1.35 15.33
C GLU A 203 -4.15 -0.11 15.78
N SER A 204 -4.18 -1.02 14.80
CA SER A 204 -3.89 -2.45 14.99
C SER A 204 -2.88 -2.94 13.95
N SER A 205 -1.72 -3.36 14.44
CA SER A 205 -0.73 -4.10 13.66
C SER A 205 -1.11 -5.58 13.62
N CYS A 206 -1.52 -6.06 12.45
CA CYS A 206 -2.06 -7.41 12.28
C CYS A 206 -0.99 -8.40 11.79
N PRO A 207 -0.64 -9.42 12.60
CA PRO A 207 0.30 -10.48 12.19
C PRO A 207 -0.38 -11.56 11.33
N ASP A 208 -1.64 -11.37 10.92
CA ASP A 208 -2.39 -12.35 10.15
C ASP A 208 -1.70 -12.53 8.80
N SER A 209 -0.89 -13.58 8.74
CA SER A 209 -0.08 -14.01 7.61
C SER A 209 -0.86 -13.90 6.32
N VAL A 210 -0.47 -12.94 5.49
CA VAL A 210 -0.61 -13.09 4.06
C VAL A 210 0.18 -14.38 3.72
N PRO A 211 -0.47 -15.39 3.10
CA PRO A 211 0.08 -16.75 2.98
C PRO A 211 1.36 -16.83 2.16
#